data_AF-A0A376MQE3-F1
#
_entry.id   AF-A0A376MQE3-F1
#
_cell.length_a   1.000
_cell.length_b   1.000
_cell.length_c   1.000
_cell.angle_alpha   90.00
_cell.angle_beta   90.00
_cell.angle_gamma   90.00
#
_symmetry.space_group_name_H-M   'P 1'
#
loop_
_entity.id
_entity.type
_entity.pdbx_description
1 polymer ?
#
loop_
_entity_poly.entity_id
_entity_poly.type
_entity_poly.pdbx_seq_one_letter_code
_entity_poly.pdbx_strand_id
1 'polypeptide(L)' 'MLVVELIIVLLAIFLGARLGGIGIGFAGGLGVLVLAAIGVKPR' A
#
# COMPACT_ATOMS: atom_id res chain seq x y z
N MET A 1 2.91 3.85 -14.22
CA MET A 1 2.78 3.97 -12.75
C MET A 1 1.56 3.21 -12.26
N LEU A 2 0.38 3.43 -12.86
CA LEU A 2 -0.90 2.81 -12.44
C LEU A 2 -0.82 1.30 -12.12
N VAL A 3 -0.21 0.49 -12.98
CA VAL A 3 -0.09 -0.96 -12.75
C VAL A 3 0.77 -1.28 -11.51
N VAL A 4 1.87 -0.55 -11.32
CA VAL A 4 2.77 -0.72 -10.16
C VAL A 4 2.08 -0.24 -8.88
N GLU A 5 1.37 0.90 -8.95
CA GLU A 5 0.57 1.42 -7.85
C GLU A 5 -0.50 0.40 -7.42
N LEU A 6 -1.21 -0.17 -8.40
CA LEU A 6 -2.25 -1.15 -8.16
C LEU A 6 -1.69 -2.44 -7.53
N ILE A 7 -0.52 -2.91 -7.98
CA ILE A 7 0.17 -4.06 -7.38
C ILE A 7 0.51 -3.78 -5.91
N ILE A 8 1.09 -2.61 -5.61
CA ILE A 8 1.48 -2.25 -4.24
C ILE A 8 0.26 -2.14 -3.34
N VAL A 9 -0.81 -1.50 -3.80
CA VAL A 9 -2.06 -1.37 -3.04
C VAL A 9 -2.73 -2.72 -2.82
N LEU A 10 -2.79 -3.60 -3.83
CA LEU A 10 -3.32 -4.95 -3.66
C LEU A 10 -2.50 -5.77 -2.65
N LEU A 11 -1.17 -5.68 -2.70
CA LEU A 11 -0.30 -6.34 -1.74
C LEU A 11 -0.51 -5.80 -0.32
N ALA A 12 -0.63 -4.48 -0.15
CA ALA A 12 -0.92 -3.86 1.14
C ALA A 12 -2.28 -4.32 1.69
N ILE A 13 -3.32 -4.39 0.85
CA ILE A 13 -4.65 -4.86 1.26
C ILE A 13 -4.61 -6.35 1.62
N PHE A 14 -3.96 -7.18 0.81
CA PHE A 14 -3.85 -8.62 1.07
C PHE A 14 -3.13 -8.92 2.38
N LEU A 15 -1.99 -8.28 2.62
CA LEU A 15 -1.24 -8.45 3.87
C LEU A 15 -2.02 -7.87 5.06
N GLY A 16 -2.58 -6.68 4.90
CA GLY A 16 -3.35 -6.00 5.93
C GLY A 16 -4.58 -6.79 6.35
N ALA A 17 -5.37 -7.29 5.41
CA ALA A 17 -6.58 -8.07 5.68
C ALA A 17 -6.28 -9.36 6.45
N ARG A 18 -5.12 -9.97 6.21
CA ARG A 18 -4.66 -11.17 6.94
C ARG A 18 -4.29 -10.88 8.39
N LEU A 19 -3.88 -9.65 8.69
CA LEU A 19 -3.51 -9.19 10.04
C LEU A 19 -4.70 -8.61 10.82
N GLY A 20 -5.89 -8.55 10.22
CA GLY A 20 -7.12 -8.01 10.83
C GLY A 20 -7.27 -6.49 10.68
N GLY A 21 -8.28 -5.92 11.34
CA GLY A 21 -8.69 -4.52 11.14
C GLY A 21 -7.60 -3.49 11.44
N ILE A 22 -6.79 -3.70 12.48
CA ILE A 22 -5.66 -2.83 12.83
C ILE A 22 -4.52 -2.98 11.81
N GLY A 23 -4.26 -4.21 11.36
CA GLY A 23 -3.22 -4.51 10.37
C GLY A 23 -3.47 -3.87 9.01
N ILE A 24 -4.74 -3.73 8.60
CA ILE A 24 -5.11 -3.00 7.37
C ILE A 24 -4.65 -1.53 7.42
N GLY A 25 -4.86 -0.86 8.56
CA GLY A 25 -4.43 0.54 8.72
C GLY A 25 -2.92 0.71 8.59
N PHE A 26 -2.14 -0.17 9.24
CA PHE A 26 -0.68 -0.15 9.15
C PHE A 26 -0.16 -0.53 7.75
N ALA A 27 -0.74 -1.55 7.13
CA ALA A 27 -0.36 -1.97 5.78
C ALA A 27 -0.68 -0.91 4.72
N GLY A 28 -1.81 -0.21 4.87
CA GLY A 28 -2.16 0.94 4.04
C GLY A 28 -1.15 2.07 4.16
N GLY A 29 -0.76 2.45 5.38
CA GLY A 29 0.29 3.45 5.62
C GLY A 29 1.65 3.05 5.01
N LEU A 30 2.06 1.79 5.20
CA LEU A 30 3.27 1.24 4.57
C LEU A 30 3.21 1.28 3.05
N GLY A 31 2.06 0.95 2.44
CA GLY A 31 1.86 1.04 0.99
C GLY A 31 2.11 2.45 0.46
N VAL A 32 1.62 3.48 1.15
CA VAL A 32 1.86 4.88 0.77
C VAL A 32 3.34 5.25 0.89
N LEU A 33 4.03 4.80 1.94
CA LEU A 33 5.48 5.04 2.10
C LEU A 33 6.30 4.39 0.99
N VAL A 34 5.93 3.16 0.58
CA VAL A 34 6.58 2.48 -0.54
C VAL A 34 6.37 3.24 -1.85
N LEU A 35 5.14 3.72 -2.09
CA LEU A 35 4.83 4.54 -3.28
C LEU A 35 5.63 5.85 -3.31
N ALA A 36 5.77 6.51 -2.16
CA ALA A 36 6.58 7.72 -2.03
C ALA A 36 8.07 7.43 -2.27
N ALA A 37 8.60 6.32 -1.74
CA ALA A 37 9.99 5.92 -1.89
C ALA A 37 10.37 5.63 -3.35
N ILE A 38 9.43 5.13 -4.16
CA ILE A 38 9.64 4.91 -5.60
C ILE A 38 9.34 6.16 -6.45
N GLY A 39 9.13 7.32 -5.82
CA GLY A 39 9.00 8.62 -6.50
C GLY A 39 7.61 8.92 -7.06
N VAL A 40 6.56 8.21 -6.61
CA VAL A 40 5.18 8.56 -6.99
C VAL A 40 4.81 9.88 -6.33
N LYS A 41 4.46 10.86 -7.15
CA LYS A 41 3.94 12.14 -6.67
C LYS A 41 2.45 12.01 -6.37
N PRO A 42 1.99 12.46 -5.19
CA PRO A 42 0.57 12.64 -4.95
C PRO A 42 0.05 13.65 -5.96
N ARG A 43 -1.01 13.28 -6.67
CA ARG A 43 -1.74 14.15 -7.59
C ARG A 43 -2.85 14.87 -6.85
#